data_AF-A0A9W5QIN2-F1
#
_entry.id   AF-A0A9W5QIN2-F1
#
_cell.length_a   1.000
_cell.length_b   1.000
_cell.length_c   1.000
_cell.angle_alpha   90.00
_cell.angle_beta   90.00
_cell.angle_gamma   90.00
#
_symmetry.space_group_name_H-M   'P 1'
#
loop_
_entity.id
_entity.type
_entity.pdbx_description
1 polymer ?
#
loop_
_entity_poly.entity_id
_entity_poly.type
_entity_poly.pdbx_seq_one_letter_code
_entity_poly.pdbx_strand_id
1 'polypeptide(L)'
;MRVDIYHTKVLKALESEDYISVRRRVLRQLVESLIYEGIITPVRIEKEEQLLFLIQGLDEEGKSVTYKCYGRERMTFGRISLDSLIVRVQDEQQEIQSVSQFLEEVFRVTSVEQAKLDSFIHELEQTIFKDTIAQYERNNKREYTQKSYDEFESHLIDGHPYHPSYKARVGFQYRDNFQYGYEFMQPIKLIWIAAHKNYATVGYV
;
A
#
# COMPACT_ATOMS: atom_id res chain seq x y z
N MET A 1 31.17 3.90 12.74
CA MET A 1 29.85 3.61 13.32
C MET A 1 29.44 2.24 12.79
N ARG A 2 29.29 1.20 13.65
CA ARG A 2 28.87 -0.13 13.15
C ARG A 2 27.41 -0.04 12.74
N VAL A 3 27.15 -0.18 11.45
CA VAL A 3 25.81 -0.25 10.90
C VAL A 3 25.15 -1.55 11.39
N ASP A 4 24.00 -1.43 12.05
CA ASP A 4 23.20 -2.54 12.56
C ASP A 4 22.72 -3.44 11.40
N ILE A 5 22.67 -4.76 11.60
CA ILE A 5 22.21 -5.74 10.60
C ILE A 5 20.81 -5.37 10.07
N TYR A 6 19.93 -4.88 10.94
CA TYR A 6 18.59 -4.43 10.54
C TYR A 6 18.62 -3.25 9.60
N HIS A 7 19.56 -2.32 9.76
CA HIS A 7 19.70 -1.18 8.85
C HIS A 7 20.12 -1.66 7.45
N THR A 8 21.08 -2.58 7.37
CA THR A 8 21.50 -3.19 6.12
C THR A 8 20.36 -3.95 5.43
N LYS A 9 19.52 -4.67 6.19
CA LYS A 9 18.33 -5.36 5.65
C LYS A 9 17.34 -4.39 5.04
N VAL A 10 17.03 -3.28 5.71
CA VAL A 10 16.11 -2.25 5.19
C VAL A 10 16.62 -1.68 3.87
N LEU A 11 17.89 -1.28 3.80
CA LEU A 11 18.46 -0.72 2.58
C LEU A 11 18.37 -1.72 1.41
N LYS A 12 18.77 -2.97 1.64
CA LYS A 12 18.68 -4.02 0.61
C LYS A 12 17.25 -4.30 0.16
N ALA A 13 16.27 -4.23 1.06
CA ALA A 13 14.87 -4.42 0.70
C ALA A 13 14.34 -3.27 -0.17
N LEU A 14 14.72 -2.02 0.13
CA LEU A 14 14.33 -0.85 -0.68
C LEU A 14 15.01 -0.82 -2.05
N GLU A 15 16.20 -1.40 -2.16
CA GLU A 15 16.95 -1.55 -3.42
C GLU A 15 16.52 -2.80 -4.23
N SER A 16 15.63 -3.65 -3.70
CA SER A 16 15.21 -4.89 -4.37
C SER A 16 14.01 -4.72 -5.29
N GLU A 17 13.77 -5.73 -6.13
CA GLU A 17 12.56 -5.83 -6.96
C GLU A 17 11.26 -5.91 -6.13
N ASP A 18 11.34 -6.29 -4.85
CA ASP A 18 10.17 -6.33 -3.95
C ASP A 18 9.62 -4.92 -3.71
N TYR A 19 10.48 -3.90 -3.66
CA TYR A 19 10.06 -2.50 -3.60
C TYR A 19 9.19 -2.13 -4.81
N ILE A 20 9.65 -2.49 -6.01
CA ILE A 20 8.95 -2.21 -7.27
C ILE A 20 7.61 -2.97 -7.30
N SER A 21 7.61 -4.24 -6.91
CA SER A 21 6.42 -5.10 -6.86
C SER A 21 5.36 -4.56 -5.89
N VAL A 22 5.77 -4.22 -4.66
CA VAL A 22 4.89 -3.66 -3.62
C VAL A 22 4.33 -2.31 -4.05
N ARG A 23 5.17 -1.42 -4.61
CA ARG A 23 4.71 -0.11 -5.10
C ARG A 23 3.66 -0.27 -6.19
N ARG A 24 3.90 -1.13 -7.18
CA ARG A 24 2.93 -1.44 -8.24
C ARG A 24 1.62 -1.98 -7.66
N ARG A 25 1.69 -2.86 -6.65
CA ARG A 25 0.51 -3.39 -5.96
C ARG A 25 -0.30 -2.29 -5.26
N VAL A 26 0.35 -1.43 -4.48
CA VAL A 26 -0.31 -0.34 -3.75
C VAL A 26 -0.98 0.63 -4.73
N LEU A 27 -0.27 1.06 -5.78
CA LEU A 27 -0.83 1.90 -6.83
C LEU A 27 -2.01 1.24 -7.54
N ARG A 28 -1.93 -0.07 -7.81
CA ARG A 28 -3.02 -0.83 -8.42
C ARG A 28 -4.29 -0.79 -7.56
N GLN A 29 -4.17 -1.15 -6.28
CA GLN A 29 -5.31 -1.12 -5.33
C GLN A 29 -5.86 0.29 -5.11
N LEU A 30 -4.97 1.29 -5.09
CA LEU A 30 -5.33 2.70 -4.98
C LEU A 30 -6.19 3.14 -6.16
N VAL A 31 -5.74 2.91 -7.39
CA VAL A 31 -6.50 3.32 -8.57
C VAL A 31 -7.77 2.49 -8.73
N GLU A 32 -7.75 1.19 -8.43
CA GLU A 32 -8.96 0.35 -8.40
C GLU A 32 -10.02 0.92 -7.46
N SER A 33 -9.66 1.28 -6.22
CA SER A 33 -10.60 1.83 -5.24
C SER A 33 -11.08 3.24 -5.59
N LEU A 34 -10.19 4.13 -6.04
CA LEU A 34 -10.56 5.50 -6.42
C LEU A 34 -11.56 5.52 -7.59
N ILE A 35 -11.39 4.66 -8.60
CA ILE A 35 -12.32 4.54 -9.72
C ILE A 35 -13.62 3.85 -9.29
N TYR A 36 -13.53 2.79 -8.49
CA TYR A 36 -14.68 2.01 -8.04
C TYR A 36 -15.62 2.83 -7.15
N GLU A 37 -15.08 3.60 -6.22
CA GLU A 37 -15.84 4.46 -5.31
C GLU A 37 -16.28 5.77 -5.97
N GLY A 38 -15.88 6.02 -7.22
CA GLY A 38 -16.22 7.24 -7.95
C GLY A 38 -15.56 8.51 -7.41
N ILE A 39 -14.47 8.37 -6.64
CA ILE A 39 -13.66 9.50 -6.16
C ILE A 39 -13.00 10.21 -7.34
N ILE A 40 -12.58 9.43 -8.34
CA ILE A 40 -12.13 9.94 -9.64
C ILE A 40 -12.97 9.32 -10.76
N THR A 41 -13.24 10.11 -11.78
CA THR A 41 -14.05 9.71 -12.94
C THR A 41 -13.21 9.76 -14.22
N PRO A 42 -12.36 8.76 -14.50
CA PRO A 42 -11.54 8.74 -15.70
C PRO A 42 -12.41 8.63 -16.96
N VAL A 43 -11.88 9.11 -18.08
CA VAL A 43 -12.44 8.76 -19.39
C VAL A 43 -12.21 7.26 -19.61
N ARG A 44 -13.28 6.54 -19.96
CA ARG A 44 -13.25 5.10 -20.22
C ARG A 44 -13.38 4.87 -21.73
N ILE A 45 -12.42 4.17 -22.31
CA ILE A 45 -12.43 3.79 -23.73
C ILE A 45 -12.46 2.27 -23.82
N GLU A 46 -13.51 1.74 -24.44
CA GLU A 46 -13.66 0.31 -24.66
C GLU A 46 -12.69 -0.17 -25.76
N LYS A 47 -11.96 -1.24 -25.46
CA LYS A 47 -10.95 -1.86 -26.32
C LYS A 47 -11.13 -3.37 -26.25
N GLU A 48 -11.90 -3.95 -27.18
CA GLU A 48 -12.19 -5.39 -27.27
C GLU A 48 -12.55 -6.05 -25.92
N GLU A 49 -11.56 -6.58 -25.19
CA GLU A 49 -11.75 -7.26 -23.89
C GLU A 49 -11.34 -6.43 -22.65
N GLN A 50 -10.90 -5.18 -22.83
CA GLN A 50 -10.40 -4.31 -21.78
C GLN A 50 -10.96 -2.89 -21.87
N LEU A 51 -10.92 -2.19 -20.75
CA LEU A 51 -11.18 -0.76 -20.62
C LEU A 51 -9.84 -0.04 -20.48
N LEU A 52 -9.61 0.94 -21.33
CA LEU A 52 -8.55 1.93 -21.14
C LEU A 52 -9.12 3.08 -20.28
N PHE A 53 -8.50 3.30 -19.13
CA PHE A 53 -8.79 4.42 -18.24
C PHE A 53 -7.78 5.55 -18.47
N LEU A 54 -8.30 6.77 -18.69
CA LEU A 54 -7.52 8.00 -18.77
C LEU A 54 -7.88 8.91 -17.60
N ILE A 55 -6.99 8.99 -16.62
CA ILE A 55 -7.16 9.84 -15.42
C ILE A 55 -6.44 11.16 -15.68
N GLN A 56 -7.14 12.27 -15.50
CA GLN A 56 -6.58 13.61 -15.69
C GLN A 56 -5.94 14.13 -14.41
N GLY A 57 -4.85 14.88 -14.55
CA GLY A 57 -4.18 15.59 -13.48
C GLY A 57 -3.54 16.89 -13.98
N LEU A 58 -3.02 17.67 -13.04
CA LEU A 58 -2.20 18.86 -13.29
C LEU A 58 -0.89 18.71 -12.51
N ASP A 59 0.24 19.02 -13.12
CA ASP A 59 1.50 19.10 -12.38
C ASP A 59 1.59 20.37 -11.52
N GLU A 60 2.73 20.56 -10.84
CA GLU A 60 2.98 21.71 -9.98
C GLU A 60 2.94 23.05 -10.72
N GLU A 61 3.26 23.05 -12.02
CA GLU A 61 3.23 24.22 -12.91
C GLU A 61 1.83 24.45 -13.52
N GLY A 62 0.88 23.56 -13.25
CA GLY A 62 -0.48 23.61 -13.80
C GLY A 62 -0.58 23.09 -15.24
N LYS A 63 0.43 22.38 -15.75
CA LYS A 63 0.40 21.74 -17.07
C LYS A 63 -0.34 20.41 -16.97
N SER A 64 -1.12 20.10 -18.01
CA SER A 64 -1.90 18.87 -18.06
C SER A 64 -1.01 17.63 -18.10
N VAL A 65 -1.39 16.64 -17.30
CA VAL A 65 -0.85 15.28 -17.29
C VAL A 65 -2.00 14.26 -17.37
N THR A 66 -1.78 13.14 -18.03
CA THR A 66 -2.74 12.05 -18.09
C THR A 66 -2.11 10.76 -17.59
N TYR A 67 -2.76 10.04 -16.70
CA TYR A 67 -2.40 8.68 -16.33
C TYR A 67 -3.21 7.66 -17.13
N LYS A 68 -2.52 6.67 -17.69
CA LYS A 68 -3.10 5.60 -18.51
C LYS A 68 -2.93 4.25 -17.83
N CYS A 69 -4.01 3.49 -17.76
CA CYS A 69 -3.98 2.09 -17.36
C CYS A 69 -5.10 1.31 -18.04
N TYR A 70 -4.87 0.01 -18.25
CA TYR A 70 -5.85 -0.94 -18.76
C TYR A 70 -6.40 -1.77 -17.60
N GLY A 71 -7.68 -2.06 -17.67
CA GLY A 71 -8.35 -2.90 -16.69
C GLY A 71 -9.72 -3.35 -17.17
N ARG A 72 -10.53 -3.83 -16.23
CA ARG A 72 -11.85 -4.38 -16.48
C ARG A 72 -12.80 -3.98 -15.35
N GLU A 73 -14.07 -3.83 -15.70
CA GLU A 73 -15.17 -3.78 -14.74
C GLU A 73 -15.76 -5.19 -14.60
N ARG A 74 -15.71 -5.75 -13.39
CA ARG A 74 -16.10 -7.14 -13.13
C ARG A 74 -17.60 -7.24 -12.87
N MET A 75 -18.20 -8.37 -13.28
CA MET A 75 -19.59 -8.70 -12.93
C MET A 75 -19.82 -8.85 -11.42
N THR A 76 -18.77 -9.19 -10.67
CA THR A 76 -18.80 -9.23 -9.21
C THR A 76 -18.84 -7.80 -8.65
N PHE A 77 -20.05 -7.28 -8.45
CA PHE A 77 -20.34 -5.97 -7.85
C PHE A 77 -19.76 -4.76 -8.61
N GLY A 78 -19.44 -4.87 -9.90
CA GLY A 78 -18.85 -3.77 -10.67
C GLY A 78 -17.40 -3.45 -10.28
N ARG A 79 -16.70 -4.39 -9.61
CA ARG A 79 -15.35 -4.14 -9.10
C ARG A 79 -14.38 -3.83 -10.24
N ILE A 80 -13.56 -2.79 -10.06
CA ILE A 80 -12.48 -2.45 -10.98
C ILE A 80 -11.28 -3.37 -10.71
N SER A 81 -10.70 -3.90 -11.78
CA SER A 81 -9.48 -4.71 -11.77
C SER A 81 -8.54 -4.13 -12.80
N LEU A 82 -7.37 -3.65 -12.38
CA LEU A 82 -6.35 -3.19 -13.31
C LEU A 82 -5.42 -4.34 -13.70
N ASP A 83 -5.12 -4.41 -14.99
CA ASP A 83 -4.30 -5.48 -15.59
C ASP A 83 -2.94 -4.96 -16.08
N SER A 84 -2.74 -3.63 -16.17
CA SER A 84 -1.50 -3.01 -16.61
C SER A 84 -0.84 -2.14 -15.53
N LEU A 85 0.39 -1.72 -15.82
CA LEU A 85 1.05 -0.63 -15.10
C LEU A 85 0.27 0.69 -15.29
N ILE A 86 0.47 1.60 -14.35
CA ILE A 86 -0.06 2.98 -14.42
C ILE A 86 1.04 3.85 -15.02
N VAL A 87 0.77 4.39 -16.20
CA VAL A 87 1.74 5.17 -16.98
C VAL A 87 1.36 6.65 -16.92
N ARG A 88 2.26 7.49 -16.41
CA ARG A 88 2.16 8.95 -16.46
C ARG A 88 2.54 9.40 -17.88
N VAL A 89 1.67 10.18 -18.52
CA VAL A 89 1.84 10.68 -19.89
C VAL A 89 1.81 12.20 -19.89
N GLN A 90 2.91 12.79 -20.33
CA GLN A 90 3.04 14.23 -20.61
C GLN A 90 3.89 14.39 -21.87
N ASP A 91 5.07 15.02 -21.79
CA ASP A 91 6.02 15.09 -22.91
C ASP A 91 6.66 13.71 -23.17
N GLU A 92 6.81 12.90 -22.12
CA GLU A 92 7.26 11.51 -22.17
C GLU A 92 6.23 10.57 -21.52
N GLN A 93 6.40 9.26 -21.75
CA GLN A 93 5.59 8.22 -21.11
C GLN A 93 6.46 7.38 -20.19
N GLN A 94 6.11 7.35 -18.90
CA GLN A 94 6.85 6.61 -17.88
C GLN A 94 5.90 5.96 -16.88
N GLU A 95 6.28 4.78 -16.36
CA GLU A 95 5.60 4.21 -15.20
C GLU A 95 5.72 5.18 -14.01
N ILE A 96 4.61 5.43 -13.32
CA ILE A 96 4.63 6.31 -12.14
C ILE A 96 5.48 5.72 -11.02
N GLN A 97 6.43 6.52 -10.52
CA GLN A 97 7.39 6.09 -9.50
C GLN A 97 7.01 6.56 -8.09
N SER A 98 6.14 7.56 -7.97
CA SER A 98 5.75 8.21 -6.72
C SER A 98 4.24 8.20 -6.52
N VAL A 99 3.79 7.70 -5.37
CA VAL A 99 2.37 7.69 -4.99
C VAL A 99 1.89 9.08 -4.55
N SER A 100 2.75 9.87 -3.91
CA SER A 100 2.48 11.27 -3.55
C SER A 100 2.26 12.09 -4.80
N GLN A 101 3.17 12.01 -5.77
CA GLN A 101 3.03 12.71 -7.05
C GLN A 101 1.72 12.33 -7.75
N PHE A 102 1.38 11.04 -7.82
CA PHE A 102 0.13 10.60 -8.42
C PHE A 102 -1.09 11.28 -7.79
N LEU A 103 -1.18 11.25 -6.46
CA LEU A 103 -2.33 11.79 -5.76
C LEU A 103 -2.40 13.31 -5.83
N GLU A 104 -1.27 13.99 -5.67
CA GLU A 104 -1.21 15.46 -5.79
C GLU A 104 -1.60 15.93 -7.19
N GLU A 105 -1.11 15.28 -8.25
CA GLU A 105 -1.44 15.67 -9.63
C GLU A 105 -2.93 15.42 -9.93
N VAL A 106 -3.49 14.28 -9.49
CA VAL A 106 -4.90 13.91 -9.72
C VAL A 106 -5.85 14.80 -8.90
N PHE A 107 -5.53 15.09 -7.64
CA PHE A 107 -6.39 15.89 -6.77
C PHE A 107 -6.20 17.41 -6.90
N ARG A 108 -5.26 17.87 -7.73
CA ARG A 108 -5.31 19.28 -8.22
C ARG A 108 -6.51 19.53 -9.12
N VAL A 109 -7.03 18.50 -9.80
CA VAL A 109 -8.23 18.58 -10.64
C VAL A 109 -9.51 18.38 -9.81
N THR A 110 -9.42 17.61 -8.72
CA THR A 110 -10.57 17.26 -7.86
C THR A 110 -10.31 17.70 -6.42
N SER A 111 -11.04 18.71 -5.95
CA SER A 111 -10.84 19.26 -4.60
C SER A 111 -11.06 18.23 -3.50
N VAL A 112 -10.05 18.04 -2.65
CA VAL A 112 -10.10 17.23 -1.41
C VAL A 112 -9.54 18.02 -0.23
N GLU A 113 -9.81 17.57 0.99
CA GLU A 113 -9.24 18.18 2.20
C GLU A 113 -7.73 17.88 2.28
N GLN A 114 -6.87 18.90 2.18
CA GLN A 114 -5.42 18.73 2.10
C GLN A 114 -4.84 17.93 3.27
N ALA A 115 -5.26 18.21 4.52
CA ALA A 115 -4.75 17.49 5.69
C ALA A 115 -5.06 15.98 5.66
N LYS A 116 -6.19 15.59 5.05
CA LYS A 116 -6.55 14.18 4.84
C LYS A 116 -5.72 13.56 3.72
N LEU A 117 -5.49 14.31 2.64
CA LEU A 117 -4.64 13.89 1.54
C LEU A 117 -3.20 13.62 2.03
N ASP A 118 -2.61 14.54 2.80
CA ASP A 118 -1.26 14.40 3.35
C ASP A 118 -1.14 13.16 4.26
N SER A 119 -2.14 12.97 5.12
CA SER A 119 -2.19 11.79 6.02
C SER A 119 -2.31 10.50 5.21
N PHE A 120 -3.13 10.49 4.15
CA PHE A 120 -3.34 9.32 3.31
C PHE A 120 -2.10 8.98 2.47
N ILE A 121 -1.43 9.99 1.90
CA ILE A 121 -0.14 9.83 1.22
C ILE A 121 0.87 9.20 2.18
N HIS A 122 0.96 9.72 3.41
CA HIS A 122 1.85 9.16 4.42
C HIS A 122 1.55 7.68 4.70
N GLU A 123 0.28 7.30 4.87
CA GLU A 123 -0.12 5.91 5.10
C GLU A 123 0.23 4.98 3.92
N LEU A 124 0.11 5.45 2.68
CA LEU A 124 0.46 4.69 1.48
C LEU A 124 1.97 4.49 1.38
N GLU A 125 2.77 5.53 1.58
CA GLU A 125 4.23 5.43 1.59
C GLU A 125 4.72 4.52 2.72
N GLN A 126 4.11 4.60 3.91
CA GLN A 126 4.42 3.68 4.98
C GLN A 126 4.00 2.24 4.64
N THR A 127 2.87 2.03 3.96
CA THR A 127 2.46 0.69 3.51
C THR A 127 3.48 0.10 2.53
N ILE A 128 3.94 0.90 1.56
CA ILE A 128 5.01 0.49 0.64
C ILE A 128 6.25 0.12 1.43
N PHE A 129 6.72 1.00 2.31
CA PHE A 129 7.93 0.77 3.12
C PHE A 129 7.88 -0.52 3.94
N LYS A 130 6.80 -0.73 4.72
CA LYS A 130 6.69 -1.89 5.61
C LYS A 130 6.42 -3.19 4.85
N ASP A 131 5.61 -3.16 3.79
CA ASP A 131 5.35 -4.39 3.01
C ASP A 131 6.57 -4.78 2.17
N THR A 132 7.36 -3.83 1.66
CA THR A 132 8.64 -4.13 1.00
C THR A 132 9.57 -4.94 1.90
N ILE A 133 9.76 -4.53 3.15
CA ILE A 133 10.59 -5.27 4.11
C ILE A 133 10.00 -6.66 4.38
N ALA A 134 8.68 -6.76 4.54
CA ALA A 134 8.01 -8.03 4.80
C ALA A 134 8.14 -9.01 3.63
N GLN A 135 7.94 -8.55 2.39
CA GLN A 135 8.08 -9.38 1.19
C GLN A 135 9.54 -9.76 0.94
N TYR A 136 10.49 -8.85 1.15
CA TYR A 136 11.92 -9.13 1.00
C TYR A 136 12.41 -10.22 1.99
N GLU A 137 11.95 -10.18 3.24
CA GLU A 137 12.29 -11.17 4.26
C GLU A 137 11.53 -12.50 4.07
N ARG A 138 10.49 -12.53 3.23
CA ARG A 138 9.75 -13.73 2.91
C ARG A 138 10.64 -14.68 2.11
N ASN A 139 11.14 -15.73 2.73
CA ASN A 139 11.85 -16.79 2.02
C ASN A 139 10.96 -17.36 0.90
N ASN A 140 11.48 -17.40 -0.34
CA ASN A 140 10.78 -17.76 -1.59
C ASN A 140 10.10 -19.15 -1.64
N LYS A 141 10.10 -19.93 -0.56
CA LYS A 141 9.44 -21.23 -0.50
C LYS A 141 7.99 -21.07 -0.04
N ARG A 142 7.10 -20.85 -1.01
CA ARG A 142 5.64 -20.91 -0.84
C ARG A 142 5.15 -22.37 -0.69
N GLU A 143 5.64 -23.08 0.31
CA GLU A 143 5.07 -24.37 0.71
C GLU A 143 4.02 -24.11 1.79
N TYR A 144 2.81 -23.78 1.36
CA TYR A 144 1.67 -23.59 2.25
C TYR A 144 1.07 -24.93 2.69
N THR A 145 1.25 -26.00 1.92
CA THR A 145 0.56 -27.29 2.13
C THR A 145 0.98 -28.07 3.38
N GLN A 146 1.98 -27.61 4.13
CA GLN A 146 2.50 -28.31 5.32
C GLN A 146 2.58 -27.43 6.59
N LYS A 147 1.92 -26.27 6.63
CA LYS A 147 1.97 -25.36 7.78
C LYS A 147 0.86 -25.63 8.79
N SER A 148 1.17 -25.50 10.08
CA SER A 148 0.18 -25.44 11.16
C SER A 148 -0.61 -24.13 11.13
N TYR A 149 -1.70 -24.06 11.89
CA TYR A 149 -2.53 -22.86 11.98
C TYR A 149 -1.73 -21.60 12.37
N ASP A 150 -0.94 -21.67 13.45
CA ASP A 150 -0.16 -20.53 13.95
C ASP A 150 0.93 -20.09 12.96
N GLU A 151 1.55 -21.04 12.25
CA GLU A 151 2.49 -20.73 11.19
C GLU A 151 1.78 -20.05 10.02
N PHE A 152 0.59 -20.50 9.64
CA PHE A 152 -0.17 -19.90 8.55
C PHE A 152 -0.49 -18.43 8.79
N GLU A 153 -1.00 -18.09 9.98
CA GLU A 153 -1.32 -16.71 10.39
C GLU A 153 -0.14 -15.76 10.15
N SER A 154 1.07 -16.17 10.52
CA SER A 154 2.26 -15.31 10.40
C SER A 154 2.88 -15.28 9.00
N HIS A 155 2.55 -16.25 8.13
CA HIS A 155 3.08 -16.31 6.76
C HIS A 155 2.13 -15.73 5.70
N LEU A 156 0.87 -15.48 6.03
CA LEU A 156 -0.09 -14.71 5.23
C LEU A 156 0.15 -13.21 5.42
N ILE A 157 1.32 -12.76 4.94
CA ILE A 157 1.80 -11.39 5.16
C ILE A 157 1.17 -10.35 4.22
N ASP A 158 0.39 -10.77 3.23
CA ASP A 158 -0.02 -9.89 2.14
C ASP A 158 -1.04 -8.83 2.59
N GLY A 159 -1.74 -9.03 3.71
CA GLY A 159 -2.70 -8.05 4.23
C GLY A 159 -3.97 -7.92 3.37
N HIS A 160 -4.62 -6.76 3.43
CA HIS A 160 -5.94 -6.57 2.83
C HIS A 160 -5.89 -6.50 1.28
N PRO A 161 -6.79 -7.18 0.55
CA PRO A 161 -6.79 -7.18 -0.92
C PRO A 161 -7.43 -5.93 -1.55
N TYR A 162 -8.16 -5.11 -0.79
CA TYR A 162 -8.82 -3.89 -1.27
C TYR A 162 -8.17 -2.58 -0.78
N HIS A 163 -8.15 -2.31 0.53
CA HIS A 163 -7.54 -1.09 1.09
C HIS A 163 -6.10 -0.87 0.59
N PRO A 164 -5.79 0.31 0.01
CA PRO A 164 -4.47 0.55 -0.57
C PRO A 164 -3.38 0.76 0.48
N SER A 165 -3.70 1.25 1.69
CA SER A 165 -2.77 1.43 2.80
C SER A 165 -2.83 0.29 3.85
N TYR A 166 -2.85 -0.97 3.39
CA TYR A 166 -3.07 -2.17 4.22
C TYR A 166 -1.97 -2.48 5.25
N LYS A 167 -0.84 -1.76 5.27
CA LYS A 167 0.28 -2.01 6.20
C LYS A 167 0.93 -0.71 6.70
N ALA A 168 0.16 0.37 6.84
CA ALA A 168 0.69 1.68 7.19
C ALA A 168 1.44 1.71 8.53
N ARG A 169 0.89 1.09 9.59
CA ARG A 169 1.50 1.01 10.93
C ARG A 169 2.08 2.35 11.39
N VAL A 170 1.27 3.41 11.31
CA VAL A 170 1.67 4.75 11.75
C VAL A 170 2.06 4.69 13.23
N GLY A 171 3.21 5.28 13.56
CA GLY A 171 3.83 5.19 14.89
C GLY A 171 5.00 4.19 14.97
N PHE A 172 5.10 3.22 14.08
CA PHE A 172 6.26 2.32 14.01
C PHE A 172 7.31 2.81 13.02
N GLN A 173 8.54 2.93 13.51
CA GLN A 173 9.75 2.99 12.69
C GLN A 173 10.24 1.57 12.37
N TYR A 174 11.26 1.43 11.53
CA TYR A 174 11.69 0.11 11.03
C TYR A 174 12.11 -0.87 12.14
N ARG A 175 12.68 -0.38 13.25
CA ARG A 175 13.08 -1.24 14.39
C ARG A 175 11.86 -1.85 15.08
N ASP A 176 10.87 -1.03 15.40
CA ASP A 176 9.60 -1.51 15.99
C ASP A 176 8.86 -2.42 15.02
N ASN A 177 8.91 -2.11 13.72
CA ASN A 177 8.33 -2.97 12.70
C ASN A 177 8.96 -4.37 12.70
N PHE A 178 10.29 -4.50 12.80
CA PHE A 178 10.94 -5.81 12.95
C PHE A 178 10.57 -6.49 14.27
N GLN A 179 10.47 -5.74 15.36
CA GLN A 179 10.24 -6.28 16.70
C GLN A 179 8.80 -6.73 16.94
N TYR A 180 7.82 -6.08 16.30
CA TYR A 180 6.38 -6.26 16.59
C TYR A 180 5.53 -6.56 15.36
N GLY A 181 6.10 -6.47 14.15
CA GLY A 181 5.42 -6.92 12.94
C GLY A 181 5.18 -8.42 12.99
N TYR A 182 3.93 -8.83 12.77
CA TYR A 182 3.53 -10.24 12.86
C TYR A 182 4.31 -11.14 11.90
N GLU A 183 4.80 -10.58 10.79
CA GLU A 183 5.57 -11.28 9.76
C GLU A 183 6.91 -11.82 10.27
N PHE A 184 7.45 -11.22 11.33
CA PHE A 184 8.78 -11.54 11.85
C PHE A 184 8.75 -12.50 13.03
N MET A 185 7.56 -12.87 13.53
CA MET A 185 7.33 -13.87 14.60
C MET A 185 8.25 -13.68 15.81
N GLN A 186 8.53 -12.43 16.20
CA GLN A 186 9.40 -12.15 17.34
C GLN A 186 8.65 -12.42 18.65
N PRO A 187 9.24 -13.18 19.59
CA PRO A 187 8.61 -13.41 20.88
C PRO A 187 8.58 -12.11 21.70
N ILE A 188 7.45 -11.84 22.33
CA ILE A 188 7.24 -10.67 23.20
C ILE A 188 6.81 -11.10 24.61
N LYS A 189 7.02 -10.22 25.59
CA LYS A 189 6.51 -10.37 26.96
C LYS A 189 5.57 -9.22 27.28
N LEU A 190 4.44 -9.53 27.92
CA LEU A 190 3.50 -8.52 28.39
C LEU A 190 4.07 -7.75 29.58
N ILE A 191 3.76 -6.45 29.66
CA ILE A 191 4.09 -5.61 30.80
C ILE A 191 2.90 -5.60 31.77
N TRP A 192 3.15 -6.03 33.00
CA TRP A 192 2.15 -5.98 34.07
C TRP A 192 2.20 -4.63 34.78
N ILE A 193 1.04 -3.98 34.92
CA ILE A 193 0.88 -2.72 35.66
C ILE A 193 -0.22 -2.86 36.72
N ALA A 194 -0.11 -2.08 37.79
CA ALA A 194 -1.19 -1.92 38.75
C ALA A 194 -2.01 -0.66 38.37
N ALA A 195 -3.31 -0.83 38.13
CA ALA A 195 -4.23 0.27 37.85
C ALA A 195 -5.12 0.55 39.07
N HIS A 196 -5.24 1.81 39.46
CA HIS A 196 -6.07 2.20 40.62
C HIS A 196 -7.56 1.96 40.31
N LYS A 197 -8.31 1.36 41.24
CA LYS A 197 -9.73 0.97 41.05
C LYS A 197 -10.67 2.15 40.72
N ASN A 198 -10.28 3.38 41.08
CA ASN A 198 -11.03 4.59 40.69
C ASN A 198 -11.01 4.84 39.17
N TYR A 199 -10.07 4.25 38.44
CA TYR A 199 -9.90 4.42 37.00
C TYR A 199 -9.97 3.08 36.23
N ALA A 200 -10.26 1.97 36.91
CA ALA A 200 -10.27 0.65 36.31
C ALA A 200 -11.40 -0.21 36.88
N THR A 201 -12.14 -0.87 36.00
CA THR A 201 -13.25 -1.77 36.32
C THR A 201 -13.06 -3.12 35.63
N VAL A 202 -13.48 -4.21 36.26
CA VAL A 202 -13.53 -5.54 35.62
C VAL A 202 -14.82 -5.68 34.81
N GLY A 203 -14.73 -6.27 33.61
CA GLY A 203 -15.86 -6.42 32.69
C GLY A 203 -16.62 -7.75 32.78
N TYR A 204 -16.33 -8.58 33.78
CA TYR A 204 -17.01 -9.87 33.93
C TYR A 204 -18.43 -9.66 34.45
N VAL A 205 -19.41 -9.98 33.59
CA VAL A 205 -20.80 -10.34 33.94
C VAL A 205 -20.90 -11.85 33.95
#